data_AF-A0A6G3WV28-F1
#
_entry.id   AF-A0A6G3WV28-F1
#
_cell.length_a   1.000
_cell.length_b   1.000
_cell.length_c   1.000
_cell.angle_alpha   90.00
_cell.angle_beta   90.00
_cell.angle_gamma   90.00
#
_symmetry.space_group_name_H-M   'P 1'
#
loop_
_entity.id
_entity.type
_entity.pdbx_description
1 polymer ?
#
loop_
_entity_poly.entity_id
_entity_poly.type
_entity_poly.pdbx_seq_one_letter_code
_entity_poly.pdbx_strand_id
1 'polypeptide(L)'
;VNTMPEATLDAVADHGEITGDTVTGGYNRARADLDAVKKLGISYDDVVQVLEDEGVEKFEASWNDLLKSTEAELSRLAPSEG
;
A
#
# COMPACT_ATOMS: atom_id res chain seq x y z
N VAL A 1 -1.89 -11.19 9.33
CA VAL A 1 -0.57 -10.54 9.56
C VAL A 1 -0.73 -9.09 9.15
N ASN A 2 -0.16 -8.14 9.91
CA ASN A 2 -0.11 -6.74 9.53
C ASN A 2 1.35 -6.39 9.16
N THR A 3 1.60 -6.03 7.90
CA THR A 3 2.92 -5.57 7.43
C THR A 3 2.95 -4.05 7.58
N MET A 4 3.75 -3.58 8.54
CA MET A 4 3.82 -2.18 8.92
C MET A 4 5.19 -1.59 8.58
N PRO A 5 5.26 -0.33 8.11
CA PRO A 5 6.49 0.43 8.11
C PRO A 5 7.05 0.59 9.54
N GLU A 6 8.36 0.74 9.68
CA GLU A 6 9.05 0.89 10.99
C GLU A 6 8.44 2.03 11.83
N ALA A 7 8.19 3.19 11.22
CA ALA A 7 7.57 4.31 11.93
C ALA A 7 6.18 3.98 12.51
N THR A 8 5.40 3.11 11.85
CA THR A 8 4.12 2.64 12.39
C THR A 8 4.32 1.64 13.52
N LEU A 9 5.33 0.77 13.42
CA LEU A 9 5.70 -0.14 14.49
C LEU A 9 6.13 0.62 15.76
N ASP A 10 6.97 1.64 15.61
CA ASP A 10 7.44 2.48 16.71
C ASP A 10 6.29 3.27 17.35
N ALA A 11 5.37 3.80 16.55
CA ALA A 11 4.17 4.49 17.06
C ALA A 11 3.29 3.55 17.90
N VAL A 12 3.12 2.30 17.45
CA VAL A 12 2.40 1.28 18.23
C VAL A 12 3.15 0.93 19.52
N ALA A 13 4.48 0.91 19.52
CA ALA A 13 5.27 0.64 20.72
C ALA A 13 5.21 1.79 21.75
N ASP A 14 5.19 3.04 21.30
CA ASP A 14 5.11 4.22 22.16
C ASP A 14 3.70 4.44 22.75
N HIS A 15 2.66 4.34 21.91
CA HIS A 15 1.30 4.72 22.29
C HIS A 15 0.18 3.88 21.64
N GLY A 16 0.46 2.65 21.20
CA GLY A 16 -0.56 1.76 20.67
C GLY A 16 -1.47 1.18 21.76
N GLU A 17 -2.79 1.15 21.50
CA GLU A 17 -3.77 0.47 22.36
C GLU A 17 -4.16 -0.89 21.77
N ILE A 18 -3.85 -1.99 22.48
CA ILE A 18 -4.16 -3.36 22.03
C ILE A 18 -5.24 -3.96 22.95
N THR A 19 -6.49 -3.99 22.48
CA THR A 19 -7.66 -4.42 23.26
C THR A 19 -8.19 -5.81 22.90
N GLY A 20 -7.39 -6.62 22.19
CA GLY A 20 -7.78 -7.96 21.73
C GLY A 20 -8.27 -7.99 20.27
N ASP A 21 -9.15 -8.94 19.95
CA ASP A 21 -9.70 -9.09 18.60
C ASP A 21 -10.71 -7.98 18.27
N THR A 22 -10.28 -7.02 17.45
CA THR A 22 -11.11 -5.93 16.95
C THR A 22 -11.68 -6.19 15.54
N VAL A 23 -11.38 -7.36 14.95
CA VAL A 23 -11.75 -7.70 13.57
C VAL A 23 -13.06 -8.47 13.54
N THR A 24 -13.15 -9.62 14.21
CA THR A 24 -14.28 -10.57 14.05
C THR A 24 -15.62 -9.95 14.46
N GLY A 25 -15.62 -9.13 15.51
CA GLY A 25 -16.84 -8.44 15.99
C GLY A 25 -17.30 -7.29 15.09
N GLY A 26 -16.46 -6.78 14.20
CA GLY A 26 -16.69 -5.56 13.43
C GLY A 26 -17.52 -5.74 12.16
N TYR A 27 -17.74 -6.97 11.69
CA TYR A 27 -18.26 -7.21 10.33
C TYR A 27 -19.65 -6.64 10.04
N ASN A 28 -20.57 -6.66 11.02
CA ASN A 28 -21.90 -6.07 10.84
C ASN A 28 -21.82 -4.56 10.65
N ARG A 29 -20.97 -3.89 11.44
CA ARG A 29 -20.73 -2.45 11.32
C ARG A 29 -20.05 -2.13 9.99
N ALA A 30 -19.01 -2.86 9.62
CA ALA A 30 -18.29 -2.65 8.36
C ALA A 30 -19.22 -2.74 7.14
N ARG A 31 -20.15 -3.70 7.10
CA ARG A 31 -21.17 -3.79 6.04
C ARG A 31 -22.10 -2.58 6.03
N ALA A 32 -22.58 -2.15 7.20
CA ALA A 32 -23.45 -0.99 7.29
C ALA A 32 -22.74 0.30 6.83
N ASP A 33 -21.44 0.43 7.13
CA ASP A 33 -20.62 1.56 6.69
C ASP A 33 -20.45 1.54 5.16
N LEU A 34 -20.17 0.38 4.55
CA LEU A 34 -20.09 0.24 3.08
C LEU A 34 -21.44 0.55 2.40
N ASP A 35 -22.55 0.08 2.96
CA ASP A 35 -23.89 0.41 2.45
C ASP A 35 -24.19 1.91 2.56
N ALA A 36 -23.72 2.57 3.61
CA ALA A 36 -23.87 4.02 3.78
C ALA A 36 -23.06 4.79 2.73
N VAL A 37 -21.82 4.37 2.44
CA VAL A 37 -20.99 4.94 1.36
C VAL A 37 -21.69 4.79 0.01
N LYS A 38 -22.26 3.62 -0.28
CA LYS A 38 -23.02 3.38 -1.51
C LYS A 38 -24.24 4.31 -1.65
N LYS A 39 -24.95 4.60 -0.55
CA LYS A 39 -26.09 5.55 -0.54
C LYS A 39 -25.68 6.98 -0.88
N LEU A 40 -24.40 7.34 -0.71
CA LEU A 40 -23.84 8.62 -1.14
C LEU A 40 -23.50 8.64 -2.64
N GLY A 41 -23.76 7.55 -3.37
CA GLY A 41 -23.47 7.43 -4.81
C GLY A 41 -22.03 7.01 -5.12
N ILE A 42 -21.25 6.59 -4.11
CA ILE A 42 -19.89 6.11 -4.30
C ILE A 42 -19.94 4.62 -4.60
N SER A 43 -19.51 4.23 -5.80
CA SER A 43 -19.40 2.83 -6.21
C SER A 43 -18.16 2.20 -5.57
N TYR A 44 -18.36 1.16 -4.77
CA TYR A 44 -17.26 0.38 -4.20
C TYR A 44 -16.43 -0.29 -5.29
N ASP A 45 -17.10 -0.84 -6.31
CA ASP A 45 -16.45 -1.55 -7.42
C ASP A 45 -15.58 -0.59 -8.24
N ASP A 46 -16.05 0.63 -8.49
CA ASP A 46 -15.28 1.64 -9.24
C ASP A 46 -14.05 2.09 -8.44
N VAL A 47 -14.19 2.28 -7.12
CA VAL A 47 -13.07 2.63 -6.23
C VAL A 47 -12.03 1.52 -6.22
N VAL A 48 -12.46 0.26 -6.11
CA VAL A 48 -11.54 -0.89 -6.15
C VAL A 48 -10.80 -0.95 -7.48
N GLN A 49 -11.50 -0.81 -8.61
CA GLN A 49 -10.88 -0.81 -9.93
C GLN A 49 -9.81 0.28 -10.07
N VAL A 50 -10.12 1.51 -9.67
CA VAL A 50 -9.16 2.62 -9.72
C VAL A 50 -7.93 2.34 -8.84
N LEU A 51 -8.13 1.82 -7.62
CA LEU A 51 -7.02 1.51 -6.72
C LEU A 51 -6.14 0.36 -7.24
N GLU A 52 -6.73 -0.63 -7.92
CA GLU A 52 -6.00 -1.72 -8.56
C GLU A 52 -5.16 -1.21 -9.74
N ASP A 53 -5.77 -0.44 -10.64
CA ASP A 53 -5.11 0.14 -11.82
C ASP A 53 -3.93 1.03 -11.39
N GLU A 54 -4.17 1.97 -10.48
CA GLU A 54 -3.12 2.84 -9.94
C GLU A 54 -2.04 2.04 -9.19
N GLY A 55 -2.41 0.94 -8.53
CA GLY A 55 -1.49 0.07 -7.82
C GLY A 55 -0.50 -0.60 -8.77
N VAL A 56 -1.00 -1.14 -9.89
CA VAL A 56 -0.18 -1.73 -10.95
C VAL A 56 0.74 -0.68 -11.57
N GLU A 57 0.21 0.50 -11.91
CA GLU A 57 1.01 1.59 -12.48
C GLU A 57 2.14 2.03 -11.55
N LYS A 58 1.86 2.22 -10.25
CA LYS A 58 2.87 2.62 -9.26
C LYS A 58 3.94 1.54 -9.07
N PHE A 59 3.55 0.27 -9.13
CA PHE A 59 4.48 -0.85 -9.05
C PHE A 59 5.41 -0.90 -10.28
N GLU A 60 4.85 -0.76 -11.49
CA GLU A 60 5.63 -0.71 -12.73
C GLU A 60 6.60 0.48 -12.72
N ALA A 61 6.15 1.67 -12.31
CA ALA A 61 7.00 2.84 -12.21
C ALA A 61 8.19 2.61 -11.26
N SER A 62 7.92 2.07 -10.07
CA SER A 62 8.96 1.75 -9.08
C SER A 62 9.96 0.72 -9.60
N TRP A 63 9.49 -0.26 -10.39
CA TRP A 63 10.35 -1.26 -11.02
C TRP A 63 11.26 -0.66 -12.10
N ASN A 64 10.70 0.18 -12.97
CA ASN A 64 11.48 0.86 -14.01
C ASN A 64 12.53 1.80 -13.41
N ASP A 65 12.23 2.47 -12.31
CA ASP A 65 13.20 3.33 -11.62
C ASP A 65 14.33 2.51 -10.96
N LEU A 66 14.02 1.33 -10.42
CA LEU A 66 15.04 0.39 -9.95
C LEU A 66 15.96 -0.07 -11.08
N LEU A 67 15.41 -0.40 -12.26
CA LEU A 67 16.20 -0.80 -13.43
C LEU A 67 17.13 0.32 -13.88
N LYS A 68 16.62 1.55 -14.04
CA LYS A 68 17.43 2.73 -14.39
C LYS A 68 18.56 2.96 -13.39
N SER A 69 18.26 2.86 -12.09
CA SER A 69 19.28 3.02 -11.04
C SER A 69 20.36 1.94 -11.14
N THR A 70 19.97 0.71 -11.46
CA THR A 70 20.90 -0.42 -11.61
C THR A 70 21.77 -0.24 -12.86
N GLU A 71 21.18 0.15 -13.99
CA GLU A 71 21.90 0.45 -15.23
C GLU A 71 22.91 1.59 -15.07
N ALA A 72 22.52 2.66 -14.36
CA ALA A 72 23.40 3.79 -14.07
C ALA A 72 24.61 3.34 -13.24
N GLU A 73 24.38 2.48 -12.24
CA GLU A 73 25.44 1.94 -11.39
C GLU A 73 26.37 0.98 -12.15
N LEU A 74 25.83 0.11 -13.01
CA LEU A 74 26.63 -0.75 -13.89
C LEU A 74 27.50 0.08 -14.85
N SER A 75 26.93 1.13 -15.44
CA SER A 75 27.66 2.03 -16.35
C SER A 75 28.77 2.79 -15.63
N ARG A 76 28.54 3.23 -14.39
CA ARG A 76 29.54 3.90 -13.55
C ARG A 76 30.73 3.00 -13.23
N LEU A 77 30.49 1.70 -13.07
CA LEU A 77 31.50 0.70 -12.71
C LEU A 77 32.17 0.05 -13.93
N ALA A 78 31.67 0.30 -15.14
CA ALA A 78 32.27 -0.22 -16.37
C ALA A 78 33.70 0.34 -16.53
N PRO A 79 34.72 -0.51 -16.77
CA PRO A 79 36.07 -0.03 -17.01
C PRO A 79 36.09 0.87 -18.25
N SER A 80 36.82 1.99 -18.21
CA SER A 80 37.11 2.75 -19.42
C SER A 80 37.92 1.84 -20.36
N GLU A 81 37.35 1.48 -21.51
CA GLU A 81 38.12 0.88 -22.60
C GLU A 81 39.23 1.89 -22.96
N GLY A 82 40.48 1.51 -22.66
CA GLY A 82 41.68 2.26 -23.01
C GLY A 82 42.12 2.02 -24.45
#